data_AF-A0A225U3G7-F1
#
_entry.id   AF-A0A225U3G7-F1
#
_cell.length_a   1.000
_cell.length_b   1.000
_cell.length_c   1.000
_cell.angle_alpha   90.00
_cell.angle_beta   90.00
_cell.angle_gamma   90.00
#
_symmetry.space_group_name_H-M   'P 1'
#
loop_
_entity.id
_entity.type
_entity.pdbx_description
1 polymer ?
#
loop_
_entity_poly.entity_id
_entity_poly.type
_entity_poly.pdbx_seq_one_letter_code
_entity_poly.pdbx_strand_id
1 'polypeptide(L)'
;MRTSVIFPLLMIAVLAGCQQNRSSTLSPAISNEAQLEQLSSVAAGARYLKNKCSRSDLPSDDAIDRAAWNVGKKRGWSNIDYATLNQRSTQMYQQLQQDSTPETTKCSQFNRQLAPFIDSLRSQ
;
A
#
# COMPACT_ATOMS: atom_id res chain seq x y z
N MET A 1 -67.50 24.20 -8.69
CA MET A 1 -67.05 24.43 -10.07
C MET A 1 -65.66 23.84 -10.23
N ARG A 2 -65.45 23.11 -11.32
CA ARG A 2 -64.18 22.49 -11.74
C ARG A 2 -63.12 23.55 -12.02
N THR A 3 -61.90 23.33 -11.54
CA THR A 3 -60.67 23.73 -12.24
C THR A 3 -59.58 22.73 -11.90
N SER A 4 -59.28 21.84 -12.84
CA SER A 4 -57.97 21.20 -12.98
C SER A 4 -56.93 22.29 -13.25
N VAL A 5 -55.64 22.04 -12.92
CA VAL A 5 -54.45 22.42 -13.71
C VAL A 5 -53.16 22.16 -12.91
N ILE A 6 -52.38 21.21 -13.45
CA ILE A 6 -50.92 21.21 -13.62
C ILE A 6 -50.02 20.90 -12.40
N PHE A 7 -49.49 19.67 -12.43
CA PHE A 7 -48.21 19.27 -11.83
C PHE A 7 -47.07 20.05 -12.51
N PRO A 8 -46.08 20.56 -11.77
CA PRO A 8 -44.80 19.86 -11.86
C PRO A 8 -44.04 19.76 -10.53
N LEU A 9 -43.68 18.50 -10.23
CA LEU A 9 -42.35 18.05 -9.82
C LEU A 9 -41.26 19.15 -9.96
N LEU A 10 -40.81 19.71 -8.85
CA LEU A 10 -39.55 20.45 -8.80
C LEU A 10 -38.76 20.00 -7.56
N MET A 11 -38.16 18.82 -7.69
CA MET A 11 -37.01 18.41 -6.90
C MET A 11 -35.87 19.39 -7.18
N ILE A 12 -35.63 20.33 -6.27
CA ILE A 12 -34.39 21.08 -6.24
C ILE A 12 -33.34 20.13 -5.64
N ALA A 13 -32.81 19.25 -6.49
CA ALA A 13 -31.55 18.59 -6.21
C ALA A 13 -30.48 19.69 -6.18
N VAL A 14 -30.12 20.12 -4.98
CA VAL A 14 -28.91 20.90 -4.77
C VAL A 14 -27.76 19.95 -5.09
N LEU A 15 -27.37 19.92 -6.37
CA LEU A 15 -26.03 19.53 -6.78
C LEU A 15 -25.10 20.53 -6.09
N ALA A 16 -24.73 20.25 -4.85
CA ALA A 16 -23.45 20.66 -4.31
C ALA A 16 -22.41 19.96 -5.19
N GLY A 17 -22.18 20.52 -6.38
CA GLY A 17 -21.03 20.21 -7.18
C GLY A 17 -19.85 20.55 -6.29
N CYS A 18 -19.11 19.54 -5.85
CA CYS A 18 -17.72 19.72 -5.53
C CYS A 18 -17.08 20.24 -6.83
N GLN A 19 -17.10 21.55 -7.06
CA GLN A 19 -16.06 22.21 -7.82
C GLN A 19 -14.80 22.08 -6.97
N GLN A 20 -14.30 20.84 -6.87
CA GLN A 20 -12.93 20.57 -6.50
C GLN A 20 -12.15 21.22 -7.62
N ASN A 21 -11.68 22.44 -7.34
CA ASN A 21 -10.84 23.23 -8.21
C ASN A 21 -9.64 22.34 -8.55
N ARG A 22 -9.71 21.61 -9.66
CA ARG A 22 -8.60 20.83 -10.19
C ARG A 22 -7.69 21.85 -10.86
N SER A 23 -7.02 22.63 -10.03
CA SER A 23 -5.70 23.13 -10.39
C SER A 23 -4.92 21.92 -10.86
N SER A 24 -4.57 21.94 -12.14
CA SER A 24 -3.71 20.95 -12.77
C SER A 24 -2.29 21.20 -12.28
N THR A 25 -2.06 20.98 -10.99
CA THR A 25 -0.75 20.95 -10.36
C THR A 25 -0.37 19.48 -10.21
N LEU A 26 0.86 19.17 -10.59
CA LEU A 26 1.52 17.88 -10.50
C LEU A 26 1.00 17.04 -9.33
N SER A 27 0.74 15.75 -9.58
CA SER A 27 0.45 14.75 -8.55
C SER A 27 1.31 15.02 -7.30
N PRO A 28 0.74 15.15 -6.09
CA PRO A 28 1.53 15.48 -4.91
C PRO A 28 2.64 14.46 -4.78
N ALA A 29 3.89 14.93 -4.69
CA ALA A 29 5.01 14.06 -4.41
C ALA A 29 4.69 13.30 -3.11
N ILE A 30 4.73 11.97 -3.16
CA ILE A 30 4.53 11.13 -1.96
C ILE A 30 5.61 11.55 -0.95
N SER A 31 5.22 11.84 0.30
CA SER A 31 6.19 12.26 1.32
C SER A 31 7.23 11.17 1.58
N ASN A 32 8.41 11.58 2.05
CA ASN A 32 9.51 10.65 2.33
C ASN A 32 9.09 9.57 3.35
N GLU A 33 8.28 9.94 4.32
CA GLU A 33 7.72 9.05 5.33
C GLU A 33 6.78 8.03 4.69
N ALA A 34 5.86 8.47 3.84
CA ALA A 34 4.92 7.56 3.17
C ALA A 34 5.65 6.59 2.21
N GLN A 35 6.71 7.06 1.54
CA GLN A 35 7.58 6.19 0.73
C GLN A 35 8.28 5.13 1.61
N LEU A 36 8.87 5.54 2.74
CA LEU A 36 9.51 4.64 3.71
C LEU A 36 8.51 3.61 4.25
N GLU A 37 7.35 4.06 4.72
CA GLU A 37 6.28 3.19 5.23
C GLU A 37 5.87 2.15 4.19
N GLN A 38 5.70 2.56 2.94
CA GLN A 38 5.31 1.65 1.88
C GLN A 38 6.37 0.58 1.62
N LEU A 39 7.64 0.97 1.47
CA LEU A 39 8.71 0.02 1.19
C LEU A 39 8.96 -0.92 2.38
N SER A 40 8.96 -0.38 3.60
CA SER A 40 9.14 -1.15 4.82
C SER A 40 7.99 -2.11 5.07
N SER A 41 6.75 -1.73 4.75
CA SER A 41 5.57 -2.62 4.86
C SER A 41 5.66 -3.80 3.89
N VAL A 42 6.05 -3.53 2.64
CA VAL A 42 6.27 -4.59 1.63
C VAL A 42 7.36 -5.55 2.08
N ALA A 43 8.49 -5.03 2.56
CA ALA A 43 9.59 -5.86 3.04
C ALA A 43 9.20 -6.68 4.28
N ALA A 44 8.53 -6.06 5.26
CA ALA A 44 8.05 -6.74 6.46
C ALA A 44 7.05 -7.86 6.14
N GLY A 45 6.08 -7.61 5.25
CA GLY A 45 5.11 -8.62 4.82
C GLY A 45 5.76 -9.77 4.05
N ALA A 46 6.75 -9.50 3.21
CA ALA A 46 7.49 -10.55 2.50
C ALA A 46 8.35 -11.40 3.44
N ARG A 47 9.00 -10.78 4.43
CA ARG A 47 9.69 -11.48 5.54
C ARG A 47 8.70 -12.32 6.35
N TYR A 48 7.49 -11.81 6.58
CA TYR A 48 6.44 -12.56 7.24
C TYR A 48 6.05 -13.82 6.46
N LEU A 49 5.85 -13.69 5.15
CA LEU A 49 5.57 -14.83 4.27
C LEU A 49 6.66 -15.90 4.36
N LYS A 50 7.93 -15.49 4.30
CA LYS A 50 9.07 -16.39 4.40
C LYS A 50 9.08 -17.16 5.73
N ASN A 51 8.96 -16.44 6.83
CA ASN A 51 9.26 -16.97 8.17
C ASN A 51 8.05 -17.58 8.89
N LYS A 52 6.81 -17.21 8.51
CA LYS A 52 5.57 -17.66 9.17
C LYS A 52 4.59 -18.38 8.24
N CYS A 53 4.73 -18.23 6.93
CA CYS A 53 3.78 -18.77 5.94
C CYS A 53 4.38 -19.84 5.02
N SER A 54 5.45 -20.50 5.46
CA SER A 54 6.10 -21.61 4.73
C SER A 54 6.57 -21.27 3.31
N ARG A 55 6.85 -19.99 3.02
CA ARG A 55 7.38 -19.55 1.71
C ARG A 55 8.91 -19.65 1.65
N SER A 56 9.41 -20.88 1.71
CA SER A 56 10.85 -21.16 1.63
C SER A 56 11.48 -20.82 0.27
N ASP A 57 10.65 -20.59 -0.75
CA ASP A 57 11.08 -20.08 -2.07
C ASP A 57 11.55 -18.62 -2.04
N LEU A 58 11.22 -17.87 -0.99
CA LEU A 58 11.65 -16.47 -0.83
C LEU A 58 13.11 -16.40 -0.35
N PRO A 59 13.90 -15.39 -0.82
CA PRO A 59 15.30 -15.23 -0.47
C PRO A 59 15.49 -14.80 1.00
N SER A 60 16.72 -14.53 1.44
CA SER A 60 16.99 -14.09 2.82
C SER A 60 16.27 -12.77 3.17
N ASP A 61 16.04 -12.52 4.46
CA ASP A 61 15.42 -11.28 4.94
C ASP A 61 16.14 -10.02 4.44
N ASP A 62 17.48 -10.03 4.47
CA ASP A 62 18.30 -8.92 3.96
C ASP A 62 18.18 -8.75 2.44
N ALA A 63 18.05 -9.84 1.67
CA ALA A 63 17.78 -9.75 0.24
C ALA A 63 16.37 -9.18 -0.05
N ILE A 64 15.37 -9.50 0.79
CA ILE A 64 14.02 -8.94 0.71
C ILE A 64 14.06 -7.43 0.99
N ASP A 65 14.73 -6.99 2.06
CA ASP A 65 14.87 -5.57 2.38
C ASP A 65 15.62 -4.82 1.27
N ARG A 66 16.72 -5.39 0.75
CA ARG A 66 17.47 -4.82 -0.38
C ARG A 66 16.62 -4.70 -1.64
N ALA A 67 15.79 -5.69 -1.93
CA ALA A 67 14.88 -5.64 -3.06
C ALA A 67 13.83 -4.53 -2.92
N ALA A 68 13.22 -4.39 -1.73
CA ALA A 68 12.28 -3.30 -1.46
C ALA A 68 12.96 -1.93 -1.61
N TRP A 69 14.18 -1.78 -1.10
CA TRP A 69 14.98 -0.57 -1.30
C TRP A 69 15.28 -0.30 -2.78
N ASN A 70 15.61 -1.34 -3.56
CA ASN A 70 15.82 -1.24 -5.00
C ASN A 70 14.53 -0.82 -5.75
N VAL A 71 13.35 -1.24 -5.28
CA VAL A 71 12.06 -0.74 -5.81
C VAL A 71 11.94 0.77 -5.59
N GLY A 72 12.30 1.28 -4.40
CA GLY A 72 12.36 2.71 -4.12
C GLY A 72 13.26 3.46 -5.11
N LYS A 73 14.49 2.98 -5.31
CA LYS A 73 15.43 3.56 -6.27
C LYS A 73 14.88 3.60 -7.69
N LYS A 74 14.25 2.51 -8.16
CA LYS A 74 13.61 2.44 -9.48
C LYS A 74 12.46 3.44 -9.64
N ARG A 75 11.82 3.85 -8.54
CA ARG A 75 10.75 4.87 -8.51
C ARG A 75 11.28 6.30 -8.34
N GLY A 76 12.60 6.49 -8.24
CA GLY A 76 13.22 7.80 -7.99
C GLY A 76 13.18 8.24 -6.51
N TRP A 77 12.90 7.33 -5.58
CA TRP A 77 12.87 7.61 -4.13
C TRP A 77 14.28 7.47 -3.53
N SER A 78 15.18 8.36 -3.94
CA SER A 78 16.61 8.31 -3.58
C SER A 78 16.93 8.78 -2.16
N ASN A 79 15.97 9.41 -1.49
CA ASN A 79 16.07 9.95 -0.14
C ASN A 79 15.92 8.90 0.97
N ILE A 80 15.57 7.65 0.63
CA ILE A 80 15.43 6.58 1.62
C ILE A 80 16.75 5.82 1.73
N ASP A 81 17.39 5.94 2.88
CA ASP A 81 18.55 5.13 3.22
C ASP A 81 18.15 3.68 3.52
N TYR A 82 19.01 2.73 3.15
CA TYR A 82 18.78 1.31 3.36
C TYR A 82 18.64 0.95 4.85
N ALA A 83 19.47 1.51 5.72
CA ALA A 83 19.43 1.21 7.15
C ALA A 83 18.12 1.70 7.78
N THR A 84 17.63 2.88 7.37
CA THR A 84 16.33 3.38 7.81
C THR A 84 15.19 2.46 7.37
N LEU A 85 15.19 2.00 6.12
CA LEU A 85 14.20 1.04 5.61
C LEU A 85 14.23 -0.28 6.38
N ASN A 86 15.41 -0.85 6.59
CA ASN A 86 15.60 -2.13 7.29
C ASN A 86 15.19 -2.04 8.77
N GLN A 87 15.52 -0.93 9.44
CA GLN A 87 15.07 -0.68 10.81
C GLN A 87 13.55 -0.64 10.87
N ARG A 88 12.91 0.11 9.95
CA ARG A 88 11.46 0.25 9.93
C ARG A 88 10.74 -1.03 9.53
N SER A 89 11.26 -1.79 8.56
CA SER A 89 10.69 -3.09 8.17
C SER A 89 10.79 -4.11 9.31
N THR A 90 11.88 -4.08 10.08
CA THR A 90 12.05 -4.92 11.26
C THR A 90 11.03 -4.61 12.35
N GLN A 91 10.77 -3.32 12.62
CA GLN A 91 9.71 -2.91 13.55
C GLN A 91 8.33 -3.40 13.09
N MET A 92 7.98 -3.20 11.82
CA MET A 92 6.70 -3.67 11.28
C MET A 92 6.58 -5.20 11.32
N TYR A 93 7.65 -5.94 11.03
CA TYR A 93 7.65 -7.40 11.15
C TYR A 93 7.39 -7.86 12.59
N GLN A 94 7.94 -7.16 13.59
CA GLN A 94 7.64 -7.43 14.99
C GLN A 94 6.16 -7.13 15.33
N GLN A 95 5.62 -6.03 14.83
CA GLN A 95 4.20 -5.69 14.99
C GLN A 95 3.29 -6.75 14.37
N LEU A 96 3.61 -7.26 13.18
CA LEU A 96 2.85 -8.34 12.54
C LEU A 96 2.84 -9.63 13.36
N GLN A 97 3.90 -9.91 14.13
CA GLN A 97 3.93 -11.08 15.02
C GLN A 97 3.08 -10.90 16.28
N GLN A 98 2.86 -9.65 16.70
CA GLN A 98 2.05 -9.30 17.87
C GLN A 98 0.57 -9.11 17.51
N ASP A 99 0.28 -8.85 16.23
CA ASP A 99 -1.07 -8.71 15.71
C ASP A 99 -1.89 -10.00 15.90
N SER A 100 -3.14 -9.85 16.36
CA SER A 100 -4.02 -10.97 16.72
C SER A 100 -4.77 -11.59 15.54
N THR A 101 -4.58 -11.07 14.32
CA THR A 101 -5.19 -11.65 13.11
C THR A 101 -4.69 -13.10 12.94
N PRO A 102 -5.58 -14.06 12.63
CA PRO A 102 -5.17 -15.45 12.41
C PRO A 102 -4.07 -15.58 11.35
N GLU A 103 -3.07 -16.43 11.59
CA GLU A 103 -1.94 -16.64 10.68
C GLU A 103 -2.39 -16.99 9.26
N THR A 104 -3.40 -17.85 9.12
CA THR A 104 -3.98 -18.20 7.82
C THR A 104 -4.52 -16.98 7.05
N THR A 105 -5.07 -16.00 7.77
CA THR A 105 -5.56 -14.75 7.20
C THR A 105 -4.41 -13.84 6.79
N LYS A 106 -3.40 -13.64 7.65
CA LYS A 106 -2.19 -12.87 7.30
C LYS A 106 -1.50 -13.45 6.07
N CYS A 107 -1.26 -14.76 6.08
CA CYS A 107 -0.59 -15.46 4.99
C CYS A 107 -1.36 -15.38 3.67
N SER A 108 -2.68 -15.61 3.68
CA SER A 108 -3.49 -15.51 2.45
C SER A 108 -3.54 -14.08 1.91
N GLN A 109 -3.69 -13.07 2.77
CA GLN A 109 -3.69 -11.67 2.37
C GLN A 109 -2.35 -11.24 1.79
N PHE A 110 -1.23 -11.51 2.49
CA PHE A 110 0.09 -11.14 2.00
C PHE A 110 0.48 -11.87 0.73
N ASN A 111 0.16 -13.17 0.60
CA ASN A 111 0.44 -13.91 -0.63
C ASN A 111 -0.23 -13.27 -1.85
N ARG A 112 -1.46 -12.75 -1.69
CA ARG A 112 -2.17 -12.05 -2.76
C ARG A 112 -1.63 -10.65 -3.01
N GLN A 113 -1.45 -9.85 -1.95
CA GLN A 113 -1.07 -8.44 -2.07
C GLN A 113 0.38 -8.25 -2.53
N LEU A 114 1.28 -9.15 -2.13
CA LEU A 114 2.71 -9.05 -2.40
C LEU A 114 3.14 -9.82 -3.64
N ALA A 115 2.22 -10.46 -4.38
CA ALA A 115 2.56 -11.23 -5.58
C ALA A 115 3.46 -10.46 -6.57
N PRO A 116 3.17 -9.19 -6.94
CA PRO A 116 4.03 -8.45 -7.87
C PRO A 116 5.46 -8.20 -7.32
N PHE A 117 5.58 -7.97 -6.01
CA PHE A 117 6.88 -7.80 -5.38
C PHE A 117 7.67 -9.11 -5.34
N ILE A 118 7.01 -10.21 -4.97
CA ILE A 118 7.59 -11.56 -4.94
C ILE A 118 8.09 -11.97 -6.33
N ASP A 119 7.32 -11.69 -7.38
CA ASP A 119 7.74 -11.97 -8.75
C ASP A 119 9.03 -11.22 -9.11
N SER A 120 9.16 -9.97 -8.65
CA SER A 120 10.40 -9.18 -8.85
C SER A 120 11.61 -9.72 -8.08
N LEU A 121 11.42 -10.55 -7.05
CA LEU A 121 12.53 -11.20 -6.33
C LEU A 121 13.13 -12.36 -7.12
N ARG A 122 12.36 -12.99 -8.01
CA ARG A 122 12.84 -14.13 -8.82
C ARG A 122 13.64 -13.70 -10.04
N SER A 123 13.49 -12.44 -10.45
CA SER A 123 14.18 -11.85 -11.61
C SER A 123 15.46 -11.09 -11.24
N GLN A 124 15.92 -11.19 -9.99
CA GLN A 124 17.13 -10.53 -9.50
C GLN A 124 18.34 -11.47 -9.49
#